data_AF-A0A0S8E2Z0-F1
#
_entry.id   AF-A0A0S8E2Z0-F1
#
_cell.length_a   1.000
_cell.length_b   1.000
_cell.length_c   1.000
_cell.angle_alpha   90.00
_cell.angle_beta   90.00
_cell.angle_gamma   90.00
#
_symmetry.space_group_name_H-M   'P 1'
#
loop_
_entity.id
_entity.type
_entity.pdbx_description
1 polymer ?
#
loop_
_entity_poly.entity_id
_entity_poly.type
_entity_poly.pdbx_seq_one_letter_code
_entity_poly.pdbx_strand_id
1 'polypeptide(L)'
;MTMCKLHWLCVVVAVTLVVAAAAFAQEAAPRGPRGRGGLQLMSLQDAAKLLDLTAEQKEKAAPILKADAEARQKLNQEMRQAFREGDEAARTAVRDKIRALDAKTKEQLAAVLTKEQAAKLERMTGPGGAFDRFVAMVEKLALTAEQKTRVTAAVKTANADAAAKADQAAKIYQEAVTKITGMLTEEQRTKLEQLRQAQQLQASVDRMLENVTLTDQQKAKVQKLVEQAQKDSIAAGDRQARREVMQKLMESIRNDVLTEEQRSKLPAPRTRG
;
A
#
# COMPACT_ATOMS: atom_id res chain seq x y z
N MET A 1 33.61 -30.77 35.10
CA MET A 1 32.69 -29.63 34.94
C MET A 1 32.93 -28.86 33.63
N THR A 2 32.95 -29.56 32.48
CA THR A 2 33.20 -28.93 31.15
C THR A 2 32.12 -29.26 30.12
N MET A 3 31.17 -30.16 30.41
CA MET A 3 30.12 -30.57 29.46
C MET A 3 28.91 -29.62 29.35
N CYS A 4 28.74 -28.65 30.26
CA CYS A 4 27.63 -27.69 30.17
C CYS A 4 27.84 -26.56 29.14
N LYS A 5 29.08 -26.24 28.77
CA LYS A 5 29.36 -25.13 27.83
C LYS A 5 29.15 -25.52 26.37
N LEU A 6 29.30 -26.80 26.03
CA LEU A 6 29.14 -27.29 24.66
C LEU A 6 27.66 -27.38 24.23
N HIS A 7 26.77 -27.77 25.16
CA HIS A 7 25.33 -27.81 24.90
C HIS A 7 24.73 -26.41 24.67
N TRP A 8 25.20 -25.39 25.38
CA TRP A 8 24.73 -24.01 25.19
C TRP A 8 25.17 -23.45 23.83
N LEU A 9 26.37 -23.79 23.35
CA LEU A 9 26.86 -23.34 22.05
C LEU A 9 26.09 -23.99 20.88
N CYS A 10 25.74 -25.28 20.98
CA CYS A 10 24.94 -25.97 19.97
C CYS A 10 23.49 -25.45 19.89
N VAL A 11 22.88 -25.07 21.01
CA VAL A 11 21.54 -24.46 21.02
C VAL A 11 21.56 -23.06 20.39
N VAL A 12 22.58 -22.24 20.67
CA VAL A 12 22.69 -20.89 20.07
C VAL A 12 22.94 -20.96 18.55
N VAL A 13 23.72 -21.93 18.07
CA VAL A 13 23.98 -22.13 16.62
C VAL A 13 22.76 -22.73 15.88
N ALA A 14 21.99 -23.61 16.53
CA ALA A 14 20.76 -24.14 15.94
C ALA A 14 19.66 -23.06 15.84
N VAL A 15 19.55 -22.16 16.82
CA VAL A 15 18.59 -21.05 16.80
C VAL A 15 18.95 -20.00 15.74
N THR A 16 20.23 -19.71 15.48
CA THR A 16 20.62 -18.77 14.42
C THR A 16 20.43 -19.33 13.00
N LEU A 17 20.58 -20.64 12.80
CA LEU A 17 20.31 -21.27 11.48
C LEU A 17 18.82 -21.33 11.13
N VAL A 18 17.92 -21.46 12.11
CA VAL A 18 16.47 -21.41 11.88
C VAL A 18 15.98 -19.99 11.55
N VAL A 19 16.60 -18.96 12.15
CA VAL A 19 16.29 -17.54 11.84
C VAL A 19 16.80 -17.15 10.44
N ALA A 20 17.89 -17.75 9.95
CA ALA A 20 18.37 -17.53 8.58
C ALA A 20 17.43 -18.14 7.52
N ALA A 21 16.81 -19.30 7.78
CA ALA A 21 15.90 -19.94 6.83
C ALA A 21 14.60 -19.16 6.60
N ALA A 22 14.13 -18.37 7.57
CA ALA A 22 12.95 -17.50 7.41
C ALA A 22 13.23 -16.24 6.56
N ALA A 23 14.50 -15.84 6.42
CA ALA A 23 14.89 -14.68 5.61
C ALA A 23 15.03 -15.00 4.11
N PHE A 24 15.24 -16.26 3.73
CA PHE A 24 15.48 -16.68 2.34
C PHE A 24 14.27 -17.31 1.63
N ALA A 25 13.13 -17.49 2.30
CA ALA A 25 11.88 -17.92 1.66
C ALA A 25 11.06 -16.77 1.04
N GLN A 26 11.69 -15.63 0.75
CA GLN A 26 11.13 -14.53 -0.06
C GLN A 26 11.40 -14.77 -1.56
N GLU A 27 11.16 -15.99 -2.04
CA GLU A 27 11.15 -16.24 -3.47
C GLU A 27 9.96 -15.49 -4.06
N ALA A 28 10.28 -14.45 -4.85
CA ALA A 28 9.35 -13.44 -5.31
C ALA A 28 8.24 -14.05 -6.17
N ALA A 29 7.11 -14.40 -5.55
CA ALA A 29 5.91 -14.76 -6.30
C ALA A 29 5.49 -13.55 -7.17
N PRO A 30 5.42 -13.69 -8.51
CA PRO A 30 5.17 -12.56 -9.41
C PRO A 30 3.75 -12.02 -9.19
N ARG A 31 3.64 -10.92 -8.46
CA ARG A 31 2.39 -10.18 -8.25
C ARG A 31 2.00 -9.48 -9.55
N GLY A 32 1.12 -10.11 -10.32
CA GLY A 32 0.66 -9.53 -11.59
C GLY A 32 -0.11 -8.20 -11.42
N PRO A 33 0.01 -7.26 -12.38
CA PRO A 33 -0.47 -5.89 -12.25
C PRO A 33 -1.99 -5.84 -12.42
N ARG A 34 -2.71 -5.46 -11.37
CA ARG A 34 -4.16 -5.18 -11.44
C ARG A 34 -4.51 -3.78 -10.99
N GLY A 35 -4.95 -2.99 -11.97
CA GLY A 35 -5.65 -1.75 -11.72
C GLY A 35 -7.07 -1.98 -11.20
N ARG A 36 -7.41 -1.30 -10.12
CA ARG A 36 -8.63 -0.49 -9.98
C ARG A 36 -8.38 0.46 -8.81
N GLY A 37 -8.38 1.76 -9.09
CA GLY A 37 -7.98 2.83 -8.19
C GLY A 37 -8.95 3.07 -7.03
N GLY A 38 -9.00 2.14 -6.09
CA GLY A 38 -9.31 2.47 -4.69
C GLY A 38 -7.99 2.70 -3.98
N LEU A 39 -7.95 3.62 -3.00
CA LEU A 39 -6.89 3.72 -2.00
C LEU A 39 -6.44 2.30 -1.63
N GLN A 40 -5.29 1.88 -2.15
CA GLN A 40 -4.78 0.54 -1.96
C GLN A 40 -4.51 0.45 -0.47
N LEU A 41 -5.40 -0.25 0.25
CA LEU A 41 -5.20 -0.52 1.66
C LEU A 41 -3.82 -1.15 1.74
N MET A 42 -2.99 -0.57 2.61
CA MET A 42 -1.67 -1.09 2.92
C MET A 42 -1.83 -2.60 3.14
N SER A 43 -1.02 -3.41 2.44
CA SER A 43 -1.14 -4.85 2.60
C SER A 43 -0.92 -5.20 4.07
N LEU A 44 -1.59 -6.24 4.58
CA LEU A 44 -1.40 -6.69 5.96
C LEU A 44 0.08 -6.95 6.27
N GLN A 45 0.84 -7.39 5.26
CA GLN A 45 2.28 -7.62 5.34
C GLN A 45 3.07 -6.31 5.55
N ASP A 46 2.74 -5.26 4.80
CA ASP A 46 3.42 -3.97 4.97
C ASP A 46 3.01 -3.33 6.28
N ALA A 47 1.73 -3.44 6.65
CA ALA A 47 1.22 -2.96 7.94
C ALA A 47 1.96 -3.61 9.11
N ALA A 48 2.21 -4.92 9.06
CA ALA A 48 2.97 -5.64 10.08
C ALA A 48 4.41 -5.13 10.25
N LYS A 49 5.06 -4.64 9.18
CA LYS A 49 6.40 -4.03 9.27
C LYS A 49 6.41 -2.72 10.07
N LEU A 50 5.28 -2.02 10.14
CA LEU A 50 5.12 -0.76 10.90
C LEU A 50 4.66 -0.95 12.35
N LEU A 51 4.43 -2.20 12.78
CA LEU A 51 3.92 -2.50 14.13
C LEU A 51 5.01 -2.77 15.17
N ASP A 52 6.28 -2.60 14.81
CA ASP A 52 7.43 -2.82 15.70
C ASP A 52 7.33 -4.15 16.46
N LEU A 53 7.00 -5.23 15.73
CA LEU A 53 6.75 -6.54 16.31
C LEU A 53 8.00 -7.09 17.00
N THR A 54 7.81 -7.71 18.17
CA THR A 54 8.87 -8.47 18.84
C THR A 54 9.27 -9.70 18.01
N ALA A 55 10.44 -10.30 18.30
CA ALA A 55 10.90 -11.50 17.59
C ALA A 55 9.86 -12.64 17.67
N GLU A 56 9.30 -12.87 18.86
CA GLU A 56 8.27 -13.89 19.08
C GLU A 56 6.98 -13.61 18.30
N GLN A 57 6.54 -12.34 18.25
CA GLN A 57 5.38 -11.95 17.46
C GLN A 57 5.61 -12.14 15.96
N LYS A 58 6.81 -11.82 15.47
CA LYS A 58 7.18 -12.05 14.05
C LYS A 58 7.11 -13.53 13.70
N GLU A 59 7.63 -14.40 14.57
CA GLU A 59 7.60 -15.85 14.38
C GLU A 59 6.16 -16.37 14.32
N LYS A 60 5.29 -15.93 15.23
CA LYS A 60 3.87 -16.31 15.26
C LYS A 60 3.05 -15.71 14.10
N ALA A 61 3.35 -14.49 13.69
CA ALA A 61 2.65 -13.80 12.59
C ALA A 61 3.05 -14.32 11.21
N ALA A 62 4.30 -14.79 11.04
CA ALA A 62 4.81 -15.28 9.76
C ALA A 62 3.94 -16.35 9.08
N PRO A 63 3.52 -17.45 9.73
CA PRO A 63 2.67 -18.46 9.10
C PRO A 63 1.28 -17.91 8.74
N ILE A 64 0.73 -17.00 9.54
CA ILE A 64 -0.56 -16.34 9.28
C ILE A 64 -0.46 -15.51 7.99
N LEU A 65 0.57 -14.66 7.89
CA LEU A 65 0.80 -13.79 6.73
C LEU A 65 1.15 -14.59 5.46
N LYS A 66 1.81 -15.74 5.59
CA LYS A 66 2.08 -16.66 4.48
C LYS A 66 0.78 -17.29 3.97
N ALA A 67 -0.05 -17.83 4.86
CA ALA A 67 -1.33 -18.43 4.49
C ALA A 67 -2.28 -17.42 3.83
N ASP A 68 -2.33 -16.18 4.35
CA ASP A 68 -3.07 -15.07 3.75
C ASP A 68 -2.60 -14.78 2.32
N ALA A 69 -1.28 -14.69 2.11
CA ALA A 69 -0.69 -14.42 0.80
C ALA A 69 -1.06 -15.48 -0.25
N GLU A 70 -0.95 -16.76 0.11
CA GLU A 70 -1.29 -17.89 -0.75
C GLU A 70 -2.78 -17.92 -1.10
N ALA A 71 -3.65 -17.74 -0.11
CA ALA A 71 -5.09 -17.67 -0.32
C ALA A 71 -5.47 -16.48 -1.22
N ARG A 72 -4.87 -15.31 -0.96
CA ARG A 72 -5.10 -14.10 -1.75
C ARG A 72 -4.59 -14.25 -3.19
N GLN A 73 -3.50 -14.97 -3.42
CA GLN A 73 -3.03 -15.28 -4.77
C GLN A 73 -4.08 -16.09 -5.56
N LYS A 74 -4.66 -17.13 -4.95
CA LYS A 74 -5.73 -17.94 -5.57
C LYS A 74 -6.98 -17.12 -5.86
N LEU A 75 -7.46 -16.35 -4.88
CA LEU A 75 -8.62 -15.46 -5.07
C LEU A 75 -8.36 -14.41 -6.15
N ASN A 76 -7.14 -13.89 -6.24
CA ASN A 76 -6.77 -12.98 -7.32
C ASN A 76 -6.83 -13.68 -8.68
N GLN A 77 -6.44 -14.95 -8.80
CA GLN A 77 -6.57 -15.73 -10.03
C GLN A 77 -8.04 -15.95 -10.41
N GLU A 78 -8.89 -16.33 -9.47
CA GLU A 78 -10.35 -16.45 -9.66
C GLU A 78 -10.94 -15.12 -10.14
N MET A 79 -10.57 -14.01 -9.48
CA MET A 79 -10.93 -12.68 -9.93
C MET A 79 -10.45 -12.42 -11.37
N ARG A 80 -9.29 -12.98 -11.78
CA ARG A 80 -8.81 -12.80 -13.17
C ARG A 80 -9.74 -13.46 -14.16
N GLN A 81 -10.21 -14.63 -13.83
CA GLN A 81 -11.06 -15.43 -14.67
C GLN A 81 -12.44 -14.78 -14.80
N ALA A 82 -13.06 -14.41 -13.68
CA ALA A 82 -14.34 -13.72 -13.66
C ALA A 82 -14.33 -12.37 -14.41
N PHE A 83 -13.19 -11.67 -14.43
CA PHE A 83 -13.05 -10.49 -15.30
C PHE A 83 -13.02 -10.84 -16.79
N ARG A 84 -12.26 -11.88 -17.18
CA ARG A 84 -12.14 -12.32 -18.57
C ARG A 84 -13.45 -12.85 -19.12
N GLU A 85 -14.23 -13.54 -18.30
CA GLU A 85 -15.51 -14.15 -18.68
C GLU A 85 -16.68 -13.17 -18.63
N GLY A 86 -16.49 -11.97 -18.10
CA GLY A 86 -17.60 -11.00 -17.97
C GLY A 86 -18.57 -11.28 -16.83
N ASP A 87 -18.32 -12.30 -16.00
CA ASP A 87 -19.24 -12.76 -14.95
C ASP A 87 -19.18 -11.85 -13.68
N GLU A 88 -20.22 -11.03 -13.49
CA GLU A 88 -20.29 -10.13 -12.32
C GLU A 88 -20.67 -10.86 -11.02
N ALA A 89 -21.40 -11.98 -11.09
CA ALA A 89 -21.73 -12.79 -9.92
C ALA A 89 -20.47 -13.44 -9.36
N ALA A 90 -19.64 -14.04 -10.22
CA ALA A 90 -18.34 -14.58 -9.82
C ALA A 90 -17.42 -13.50 -9.25
N ARG A 91 -17.38 -12.29 -9.83
CA ARG A 91 -16.61 -11.18 -9.27
C ARG A 91 -17.08 -10.80 -7.86
N THR A 92 -18.39 -10.76 -7.63
CA THR A 92 -18.96 -10.44 -6.32
C THR A 92 -18.60 -11.51 -5.30
N ALA A 93 -18.78 -12.79 -5.65
CA ALA A 93 -18.42 -13.91 -4.79
C ALA A 93 -16.93 -13.87 -4.39
N VAL A 94 -16.03 -13.59 -5.33
CA VAL A 94 -14.58 -13.47 -5.01
C VAL A 94 -14.30 -12.25 -4.11
N ARG A 95 -15.00 -11.12 -4.29
CA ARG A 95 -14.87 -9.96 -3.36
C ARG A 95 -15.28 -10.34 -1.94
N ASP A 96 -16.34 -11.12 -1.78
CA ASP A 96 -16.79 -11.56 -0.45
C ASP A 96 -15.82 -12.55 0.19
N LYS A 97 -15.25 -13.48 -0.59
CA LYS A 97 -14.17 -14.35 -0.12
C LYS A 97 -12.94 -13.54 0.34
N ILE A 98 -12.58 -12.50 -0.39
CA ILE A 98 -11.47 -11.59 -0.04
C ILE A 98 -11.75 -10.88 1.29
N ARG A 99 -12.96 -10.36 1.49
CA ARG A 99 -13.37 -9.72 2.75
C ARG A 99 -13.35 -10.69 3.92
N ALA A 100 -13.86 -11.91 3.73
CA ALA A 100 -13.84 -12.95 4.76
C ALA A 100 -12.41 -13.36 5.13
N LEU A 101 -11.52 -13.48 4.13
CA LEU A 101 -10.09 -13.71 4.35
C LEU A 101 -9.46 -12.57 5.16
N ASP A 102 -9.68 -11.31 4.79
CA ASP A 102 -9.15 -10.15 5.54
C ASP A 102 -9.60 -10.15 7.00
N ALA A 103 -10.89 -10.43 7.25
CA ALA A 103 -11.45 -10.50 8.60
C ALA A 103 -10.78 -11.62 9.42
N LYS A 104 -10.65 -12.83 8.84
CA LYS A 104 -9.99 -13.97 9.47
C LYS A 104 -8.52 -13.69 9.78
N THR A 105 -7.78 -13.16 8.81
CA THR A 105 -6.35 -12.83 9.00
C THR A 105 -6.17 -11.77 10.09
N LYS A 106 -7.04 -10.75 10.12
CA LYS A 106 -7.02 -9.72 11.17
C LYS A 106 -7.28 -10.31 12.56
N GLU A 107 -8.25 -11.20 12.70
CA GLU A 107 -8.55 -11.90 13.96
C GLU A 107 -7.35 -12.74 14.44
N GLN A 108 -6.74 -13.52 13.54
CA GLN A 108 -5.56 -14.32 13.86
C GLN A 108 -4.36 -13.46 14.26
N LEU A 109 -4.13 -12.32 13.59
CA LEU A 109 -3.08 -11.39 13.96
C LEU A 109 -3.38 -10.72 15.31
N ALA A 110 -4.62 -10.35 15.60
CA ALA A 110 -4.99 -9.74 16.87
C ALA A 110 -4.67 -10.64 18.09
N ALA A 111 -4.68 -11.97 17.93
CA ALA A 111 -4.28 -12.91 18.98
C ALA A 111 -2.76 -12.93 19.27
N VAL A 112 -1.95 -12.44 18.33
CA VAL A 112 -0.47 -12.36 18.45
C VAL A 112 -0.03 -10.95 18.86
N LEU A 113 -0.82 -9.94 18.51
CA LEU A 113 -0.51 -8.53 18.75
C LEU A 113 -0.89 -8.10 20.17
N THR A 114 -0.19 -7.10 20.69
CA THR A 114 -0.68 -6.34 21.85
C THR A 114 -1.95 -5.57 21.46
N LYS A 115 -2.77 -5.18 22.46
CA LYS A 115 -3.98 -4.38 22.21
C LYS A 115 -3.67 -3.10 21.43
N GLU A 116 -2.57 -2.43 21.76
CA GLU A 116 -2.12 -1.20 21.08
C GLU A 116 -1.72 -1.47 19.62
N GLN A 117 -0.97 -2.53 19.35
CA GLN A 117 -0.59 -2.91 17.98
C GLN A 117 -1.81 -3.34 17.16
N ALA A 118 -2.77 -4.07 17.76
CA ALA A 118 -4.01 -4.47 17.10
C ALA A 118 -4.86 -3.24 16.71
N ALA A 119 -5.00 -2.27 17.62
CA ALA A 119 -5.67 -1.00 17.34
C ALA A 119 -4.95 -0.20 16.23
N LYS A 120 -3.62 -0.15 16.25
CA LYS A 120 -2.81 0.48 15.19
C LYS A 120 -2.99 -0.23 13.84
N LEU A 121 -3.01 -1.56 13.82
CA LEU A 121 -3.27 -2.35 12.61
C LEU A 121 -4.65 -2.07 12.05
N GLU A 122 -5.67 -2.09 12.89
CA GLU A 122 -7.05 -1.77 12.53
C GLU A 122 -7.17 -0.37 11.96
N ARG A 123 -6.50 0.61 12.56
CA ARG A 123 -6.45 1.97 12.05
C ARG A 123 -5.80 2.00 10.66
N MET A 124 -4.61 1.44 10.48
CA MET A 124 -3.86 1.50 9.22
C MET A 124 -4.59 0.82 8.04
N THR A 125 -5.24 -0.31 8.33
CA THR A 125 -5.94 -1.15 7.34
C THR A 125 -7.40 -0.79 7.16
N GLY A 126 -7.97 -0.01 8.09
CA GLY A 126 -9.34 0.45 8.03
C GLY A 126 -9.53 1.83 7.38
N PRO A 127 -10.74 2.39 7.48
CA PRO A 127 -11.05 3.73 7.01
C PRO A 127 -10.17 4.83 7.64
N GLY A 128 -9.74 4.63 8.89
CA GLY A 128 -8.88 5.58 9.62
C GLY A 128 -7.53 5.81 8.94
N GLY A 129 -6.90 4.78 8.39
CA GLY A 129 -5.61 4.89 7.71
C GLY A 129 -5.72 5.61 6.37
N ALA A 130 -6.85 5.47 5.68
CA ALA A 130 -7.14 6.27 4.50
C ALA A 130 -7.31 7.76 4.85
N PHE A 131 -7.99 8.03 5.96
CA PHE A 131 -8.14 9.38 6.50
C PHE A 131 -6.80 9.98 6.94
N ASP A 132 -5.95 9.23 7.63
CA ASP A 132 -4.62 9.70 8.06
C ASP A 132 -3.73 10.07 6.86
N ARG A 133 -3.76 9.27 5.79
CA ARG A 133 -3.05 9.60 4.54
C ARG A 133 -3.60 10.89 3.90
N PHE A 134 -4.92 11.10 3.97
CA PHE A 134 -5.52 12.34 3.51
C PHE A 134 -5.06 13.55 4.35
N VAL A 135 -5.08 13.43 5.68
CA VAL A 135 -4.61 14.48 6.59
C VAL A 135 -3.15 14.83 6.32
N ALA A 136 -2.28 13.81 6.16
CA ALA A 136 -0.88 14.02 5.82
C ALA A 136 -0.68 14.74 4.46
N MET A 137 -1.59 14.58 3.49
CA MET A 137 -1.56 15.38 2.26
C MET A 137 -2.01 16.82 2.49
N VAL A 138 -3.03 17.03 3.32
CA VAL A 138 -3.53 18.36 3.69
C VAL A 138 -2.47 19.16 4.47
N GLU A 139 -1.69 18.52 5.33
CA GLU A 139 -0.59 19.15 6.08
C GLU A 139 0.56 19.63 5.19
N LYS A 140 0.73 19.04 3.99
CA LYS A 140 1.70 19.51 2.98
C LYS A 140 1.24 20.78 2.26
N LEU A 141 0.01 21.23 2.51
CA LEU A 141 -0.49 22.50 2.00
C LEU A 141 -0.01 23.64 2.91
N ALA A 142 0.21 24.82 2.32
CA ALA A 142 0.50 26.03 3.07
C ALA A 142 -0.79 26.54 3.74
N LEU A 143 -1.22 25.86 4.80
CA LEU A 143 -2.40 26.22 5.59
C LEU A 143 -2.11 27.42 6.49
N THR A 144 -3.07 28.32 6.62
CA THR A 144 -3.01 29.40 7.62
C THR A 144 -3.09 28.82 9.04
N ALA A 145 -2.68 29.58 10.05
CA ALA A 145 -2.77 29.15 11.45
C ALA A 145 -4.22 28.80 11.86
N GLU A 146 -5.20 29.59 11.38
CA GLU A 146 -6.62 29.32 11.61
C GLU A 146 -7.06 28.01 10.93
N GLN A 147 -6.70 27.80 9.67
CA GLN A 147 -7.00 26.55 8.95
C GLN A 147 -6.41 25.33 9.66
N LYS A 148 -5.14 25.40 10.08
CA LYS A 148 -4.48 24.32 10.84
C LYS A 148 -5.25 23.98 12.11
N THR A 149 -5.69 25.00 12.85
CA THR A 149 -6.49 24.82 14.08
C THR A 149 -7.82 24.11 13.77
N ARG A 150 -8.53 24.55 12.72
CA ARG A 150 -9.83 23.96 12.32
C ARG A 150 -9.70 22.55 11.77
N VAL A 151 -8.65 22.27 10.99
CA VAL A 151 -8.33 20.91 10.50
C VAL A 151 -8.03 19.99 11.67
N THR A 152 -7.17 20.41 12.61
CA THR A 152 -6.82 19.63 13.80
C THR A 152 -8.07 19.31 14.64
N ALA A 153 -8.95 20.29 14.85
CA ALA A 153 -10.20 20.09 15.54
C ALA A 153 -11.11 19.07 14.82
N ALA A 154 -11.26 19.19 13.49
CA ALA A 154 -12.05 18.25 12.70
C ALA A 154 -11.48 16.82 12.74
N VAL A 155 -10.16 16.66 12.67
CA VAL A 155 -9.48 15.36 12.81
C VAL A 155 -9.71 14.75 14.19
N LYS A 156 -9.56 15.54 15.26
CA LYS A 156 -9.81 15.09 16.63
C LYS A 156 -11.25 14.62 16.82
N THR A 157 -12.23 15.41 16.35
CA THR A 157 -13.65 15.05 16.41
C THR A 157 -13.93 13.77 15.63
N ALA A 158 -13.47 13.67 14.38
CA ALA A 158 -13.68 12.48 13.55
C ALA A 158 -13.10 11.21 14.19
N ASN A 159 -11.91 11.31 14.80
CA ASN A 159 -11.30 10.20 15.51
C ASN A 159 -12.08 9.78 16.75
N ALA A 160 -12.57 10.73 17.55
CA ALA A 160 -13.39 10.43 18.72
C ALA A 160 -14.73 9.78 18.33
N ASP A 161 -15.40 10.35 17.32
CA ASP A 161 -16.69 9.83 16.84
C ASP A 161 -16.54 8.44 16.22
N ALA A 162 -15.50 8.21 15.41
CA ALA A 162 -15.23 6.91 14.81
C ALA A 162 -14.85 5.84 15.85
N ALA A 163 -14.17 6.23 16.93
CA ALA A 163 -13.91 5.32 18.05
C ALA A 163 -15.18 4.97 18.83
N ALA A 164 -16.11 5.93 18.99
CA ALA A 164 -17.40 5.70 19.64
C ALA A 164 -18.39 4.91 18.77
N LYS A 165 -18.28 5.00 17.44
CA LYS A 165 -19.21 4.39 16.47
C LYS A 165 -18.43 3.64 15.38
N ALA A 166 -17.81 2.53 15.76
CA ALA A 166 -16.90 1.79 14.89
C ALA A 166 -17.58 1.31 13.59
N ASP A 167 -18.85 0.94 13.63
CA ASP A 167 -19.67 0.56 12.48
C ASP A 167 -19.90 1.71 11.48
N GLN A 168 -19.84 2.96 11.97
CA GLN A 168 -20.03 4.18 11.17
C GLN A 168 -18.72 4.89 10.83
N ALA A 169 -17.57 4.33 11.22
CA ALA A 169 -16.26 4.98 11.07
C ALA A 169 -15.98 5.46 9.64
N ALA A 170 -16.32 4.66 8.62
CA ALA A 170 -16.14 5.04 7.22
C ALA A 170 -16.91 6.30 6.82
N LYS A 171 -18.18 6.41 7.25
CA LYS A 171 -19.03 7.57 6.98
C LYS A 171 -18.52 8.80 7.72
N ILE A 172 -18.14 8.64 8.99
CA ILE A 172 -17.59 9.73 9.83
C ILE A 172 -16.33 10.32 9.19
N TYR A 173 -15.39 9.47 8.75
CA TYR A 173 -14.19 9.95 8.08
C TYR A 173 -14.49 10.60 6.72
N GLN A 174 -15.47 10.09 5.96
CA GLN A 174 -15.88 10.72 4.71
C GLN A 174 -16.45 12.13 4.94
N GLU A 175 -17.31 12.31 5.95
CA GLU A 175 -17.84 13.61 6.34
C GLU A 175 -16.72 14.56 6.79
N ALA A 176 -15.75 14.05 7.55
CA ALA A 176 -14.57 14.81 7.95
C ALA A 176 -13.72 15.26 6.76
N VAL A 177 -13.50 14.40 5.75
CA VAL A 177 -12.80 14.77 4.51
C VAL A 177 -13.53 15.90 3.79
N THR A 178 -14.86 15.81 3.66
CA THR A 178 -15.68 16.86 3.04
C THR A 178 -15.55 18.17 3.80
N LYS A 179 -15.68 18.13 5.14
CA LYS A 179 -15.56 19.30 6.00
C LYS A 179 -14.18 19.96 5.90
N ILE A 180 -13.10 19.16 5.95
CA ILE A 180 -11.72 19.66 5.81
C ILE A 180 -11.50 20.27 4.43
N THR A 181 -11.97 19.62 3.37
CA THR A 181 -11.84 20.13 1.99
C THR A 181 -12.60 21.45 1.79
N GLY A 182 -13.73 21.63 2.48
CA GLY A 182 -14.49 22.88 2.50
C GLY A 182 -13.79 24.05 3.19
N MET A 183 -12.77 23.79 4.02
CA MET A 183 -11.95 24.85 4.66
C MET A 183 -10.79 25.33 3.79
N LEU A 184 -10.50 24.62 2.69
CA LEU A 184 -9.39 24.93 1.81
C LEU A 184 -9.79 25.97 0.77
N THR A 185 -8.85 26.85 0.40
CA THR A 185 -9.00 27.75 -0.74
C THR A 185 -9.02 26.96 -2.05
N GLU A 186 -9.45 27.60 -3.15
CA GLU A 186 -9.44 26.96 -4.46
C GLU A 186 -8.03 26.51 -4.89
N GLU A 187 -7.03 27.37 -4.72
CA GLU A 187 -5.62 27.05 -4.98
C GLU A 187 -5.14 25.84 -4.16
N GLN A 188 -5.50 25.78 -2.88
CA GLN A 188 -5.16 24.66 -2.00
C GLN A 188 -5.85 23.36 -2.43
N ARG A 189 -7.13 23.43 -2.87
CA ARG A 189 -7.86 22.28 -3.41
C ARG A 189 -7.22 21.75 -4.69
N THR A 190 -6.83 22.65 -5.59
CA THR A 190 -6.09 22.28 -6.82
C THR A 190 -4.78 21.61 -6.46
N LYS A 191 -3.99 22.17 -5.53
CA LYS A 191 -2.72 21.56 -5.09
C LYS A 191 -2.92 20.21 -4.41
N LEU A 192 -3.97 20.05 -3.60
CA LEU A 192 -4.31 18.77 -2.99
C LEU A 192 -4.62 17.70 -4.04
N GLU A 193 -5.36 18.06 -5.08
CA GLU A 193 -5.66 17.16 -6.20
C GLU A 193 -4.39 16.80 -6.99
N GLN A 194 -3.49 17.77 -7.21
CA GLN A 194 -2.17 17.51 -7.79
C GLN A 194 -1.34 16.53 -6.95
N LEU A 195 -1.33 16.67 -5.61
CA LEU A 195 -0.65 15.75 -4.70
C LEU A 195 -1.24 14.33 -4.78
N ARG A 196 -2.56 14.19 -4.88
CA ARG A 196 -3.23 12.90 -5.07
C ARG A 196 -2.84 12.25 -6.38
N GLN A 197 -2.83 13.01 -7.48
CA GLN A 197 -2.42 12.52 -8.79
C GLN A 197 -0.95 12.10 -8.80
N ALA A 198 -0.07 12.89 -8.19
CA ALA A 198 1.34 12.56 -8.00
C ALA A 198 1.54 11.24 -7.26
N GLN A 199 0.80 11.04 -6.15
CA GLN A 199 0.88 9.81 -5.37
C GLN A 199 0.39 8.60 -6.17
N GLN A 200 -0.68 8.76 -6.98
CA GLN A 200 -1.18 7.71 -7.86
C GLN A 200 -0.20 7.36 -8.99
N LEU A 201 0.46 8.38 -9.55
CA LEU A 201 1.51 8.24 -10.56
C LEU A 201 2.69 7.45 -9.99
N GLN A 202 3.23 7.90 -8.85
CA GLN A 202 4.32 7.24 -8.14
C GLN A 202 3.98 5.77 -7.83
N ALA A 203 2.81 5.51 -7.23
CA ALA A 203 2.39 4.14 -6.92
C ALA A 203 2.21 3.27 -8.17
N SER A 204 1.94 3.85 -9.34
CA SER A 204 1.87 3.11 -10.60
C SER A 204 3.24 2.75 -11.13
N VAL A 205 4.21 3.66 -11.00
CA VAL A 205 5.61 3.42 -11.34
C VAL A 205 6.24 2.41 -10.39
N ASP A 206 6.02 2.54 -9.09
CA ASP A 206 6.52 1.58 -8.08
C ASP A 206 6.00 0.17 -8.36
N ARG A 207 4.71 0.03 -8.69
CA ARG A 207 4.12 -1.26 -9.09
C ARG A 207 4.71 -1.82 -10.38
N MET A 208 5.05 -0.97 -11.35
CA MET A 208 5.73 -1.44 -12.57
C MET A 208 7.12 -1.97 -12.24
N LEU A 209 7.81 -1.35 -11.29
CA LEU A 209 9.20 -1.63 -10.94
C LEU A 209 9.37 -2.59 -9.75
N GLU A 210 8.27 -3.15 -9.21
CA GLU A 210 8.27 -4.00 -8.00
C GLU A 210 9.26 -5.18 -8.08
N ASN A 211 9.47 -5.74 -9.29
CA ASN A 211 10.38 -6.86 -9.54
C ASN A 211 11.71 -6.45 -10.19
N VAL A 212 12.03 -5.15 -10.21
CA VAL A 212 13.22 -4.60 -10.85
C VAL A 212 14.11 -3.96 -9.79
N THR A 213 15.26 -4.58 -9.54
CA THR A 213 16.30 -3.99 -8.68
C THR A 213 16.95 -2.81 -9.39
N LEU A 214 16.68 -1.60 -8.93
CA LEU A 214 17.27 -0.38 -9.47
C LEU A 214 18.51 0.04 -8.68
N THR A 215 19.52 0.53 -9.40
CA THR A 215 20.64 1.27 -8.78
C THR A 215 20.18 2.63 -8.27
N ASP A 216 20.94 3.26 -7.38
CA ASP A 216 20.57 4.58 -6.85
C ASP A 216 20.55 5.66 -7.94
N GLN A 217 21.44 5.56 -8.93
CA GLN A 217 21.41 6.43 -10.10
C GLN A 217 20.14 6.23 -10.94
N GLN A 218 19.68 4.99 -11.11
CA GLN A 218 18.43 4.69 -11.80
C GLN A 218 17.22 5.23 -11.02
N LYS A 219 17.16 5.02 -9.69
CA LYS A 219 16.10 5.57 -8.83
C LYS A 219 16.01 7.10 -8.96
N ALA A 220 17.15 7.79 -8.93
CA ALA A 220 17.19 9.24 -9.10
C ALA A 220 16.68 9.69 -10.49
N LYS A 221 17.02 8.94 -11.56
CA LYS A 221 16.47 9.21 -12.91
C LYS A 221 14.96 8.97 -12.97
N VAL A 222 14.46 7.85 -12.43
CA VAL A 222 13.02 7.56 -12.37
C VAL A 222 12.28 8.68 -11.63
N GLN A 223 12.80 9.11 -10.48
CA GLN A 223 12.20 10.19 -9.71
C GLN A 223 12.08 11.49 -10.53
N LYS A 224 13.14 11.90 -11.22
CA LYS A 224 13.09 13.08 -12.10
C LYS A 224 12.07 12.95 -13.22
N LEU A 225 11.97 11.76 -13.84
CA LEU A 225 10.97 11.49 -14.88
C LEU A 225 9.55 11.57 -14.32
N VAL A 226 9.30 11.02 -13.13
CA VAL A 226 8.00 11.07 -12.45
C VAL A 226 7.62 12.52 -12.12
N GLU A 227 8.56 13.30 -11.57
CA GLU A 227 8.34 14.72 -11.26
C GLU A 227 8.02 15.53 -12.52
N GLN A 228 8.69 15.27 -13.64
CA GLN A 228 8.40 15.93 -14.91
C GLN A 228 7.04 15.51 -15.46
N ALA A 229 6.75 14.20 -15.51
CA ALA A 229 5.46 13.69 -15.97
C ALA A 229 4.29 14.18 -15.10
N GLN A 230 4.52 14.41 -13.80
CA GLN A 230 3.52 15.05 -12.95
C GLN A 230 3.21 16.47 -13.42
N LYS A 231 4.23 17.30 -13.70
CA LYS A 231 4.04 18.67 -14.22
C LYS A 231 3.32 18.65 -15.56
N ASP A 232 3.74 17.78 -16.47
CA ASP A 232 3.14 17.64 -17.79
C ASP A 232 1.68 17.14 -17.70
N SER A 233 1.38 16.25 -16.74
CA SER A 233 0.03 15.76 -16.49
C SER A 233 -0.90 16.84 -15.95
N ILE A 234 -0.38 17.75 -15.13
CA ILE A 234 -1.14 18.91 -14.63
C ILE A 234 -1.41 19.90 -15.76
N ALA A 235 -0.43 20.12 -16.64
CA ALA A 235 -0.60 20.98 -17.81
C ALA A 235 -1.53 20.37 -18.86
N ALA A 236 -1.62 19.04 -18.93
CA ALA A 236 -2.54 18.32 -19.79
C ALA A 236 -4.00 18.53 -19.33
N GLY A 237 -4.71 19.44 -19.99
CA GLY A 237 -6.06 19.87 -19.61
C GLY A 237 -7.15 18.79 -19.66
N ASP A 238 -6.91 17.66 -20.32
CA ASP A 238 -7.89 16.57 -20.46
C ASP A 238 -7.35 15.19 -20.04
N ARG A 239 -8.23 14.19 -20.08
CA ARG A 239 -7.91 12.82 -19.65
C ARG A 239 -7.03 12.06 -20.65
N GLN A 240 -7.17 12.32 -21.95
CA GLN A 240 -6.41 11.66 -23.00
C GLN A 240 -4.96 12.16 -22.99
N ALA A 241 -4.74 13.47 -22.97
CA ALA A 241 -3.40 14.05 -22.88
C ALA A 241 -2.66 13.55 -21.63
N ARG A 242 -3.35 13.44 -20.48
CA ARG A 242 -2.76 12.84 -19.26
C ARG A 242 -2.37 11.36 -19.42
N ARG A 243 -3.12 10.58 -20.20
CA ARG A 243 -2.76 9.19 -20.53
C ARG A 243 -1.52 9.14 -21.41
N GLU A 244 -1.39 10.06 -22.36
CA GLU A 244 -0.21 10.13 -23.23
C GLU A 244 1.04 10.49 -22.44
N VAL A 245 0.96 11.44 -21.51
CA VAL A 245 2.05 11.76 -20.56
C VAL A 245 2.47 10.52 -19.77
N MET A 246 1.51 9.75 -19.25
CA MET A 246 1.78 8.50 -18.55
C MET A 246 2.45 7.46 -19.45
N GLN A 247 2.00 7.32 -20.70
CA GLN A 247 2.60 6.38 -21.66
C GLN A 247 4.05 6.76 -21.95
N LYS A 248 4.32 8.04 -22.23
CA LYS A 248 5.66 8.57 -22.45
C LYS A 248 6.56 8.33 -21.24
N LEU A 249 6.06 8.58 -20.03
CA LEU A 249 6.80 8.30 -18.79
C LEU A 249 7.23 6.82 -18.72
N MET A 250 6.29 5.90 -18.95
CA MET A 250 6.57 4.47 -18.86
C MET A 250 7.55 4.01 -19.95
N GLU A 251 7.43 4.57 -21.16
CA GLU A 251 8.37 4.34 -22.26
C GLU A 251 9.78 4.88 -21.95
N SER A 252 9.90 6.09 -21.43
CA SER A 252 11.19 6.68 -21.03
C SER A 252 11.85 5.90 -19.90
N ILE A 253 11.10 5.50 -18.87
CA ILE A 253 11.66 4.63 -17.81
C ILE A 253 12.18 3.33 -18.44
N ARG A 254 11.37 2.69 -19.28
CA ARG A 254 11.74 1.43 -19.93
C ARG A 254 12.99 1.58 -20.80
N ASN A 255 13.07 2.60 -21.65
CA ASN A 255 14.09 2.70 -22.68
C ASN A 255 15.37 3.42 -22.21
N ASP A 256 15.24 4.43 -21.35
CA ASP A 256 16.36 5.33 -21.01
C ASP A 256 16.96 5.04 -19.64
N VAL A 257 16.24 4.33 -18.77
CA VAL A 257 16.68 4.04 -17.40
C VAL A 257 17.02 2.57 -17.19
N LEU A 258 16.20 1.65 -17.70
CA LEU A 258 16.38 0.22 -17.46
C LEU A 258 17.37 -0.42 -18.44
N THR A 259 18.15 -1.38 -17.94
CA THR A 259 18.95 -2.27 -18.79
C THR A 259 18.07 -3.26 -19.54
N GLU A 260 18.62 -3.92 -20.56
CA GLU A 260 17.89 -4.97 -21.30
C GLU A 260 17.41 -6.11 -20.40
N GLU A 261 18.26 -6.58 -19.48
CA GLU A 261 17.91 -7.60 -18.49
C GLU A 261 16.80 -7.15 -17.51
N GLN A 262 16.76 -5.87 -17.15
CA GLN A 262 15.69 -5.33 -16.31
C GLN A 262 14.39 -5.17 -17.09
N ARG A 263 14.47 -4.79 -18.38
CA ARG A 263 13.30 -4.66 -19.26
C ARG A 263 12.57 -5.99 -19.45
N SER A 264 13.28 -7.12 -19.52
CA SER A 264 12.66 -8.44 -19.67
C SER A 264 11.85 -8.87 -18.44
N LYS A 265 12.08 -8.26 -17.27
CA LYS A 265 11.30 -8.47 -16.03
C LYS A 265 10.01 -7.65 -15.99
N LEU A 266 9.85 -6.67 -16.87
CA LEU A 266 8.63 -5.87 -16.94
C LEU A 266 7.50 -6.64 -17.64
N PRO A 267 6.23 -6.43 -17.24
CA PRO A 267 5.11 -6.94 -18.01
C PRO A 267 5.13 -6.35 -19.43
N ALA A 268 4.83 -7.18 -20.43
CA ALA A 268 4.74 -6.76 -21.81
C ALA A 268 3.79 -5.54 -21.94
N PRO A 269 4.13 -4.53 -22.75
CA PRO A 269 3.24 -3.42 -22.99
C PRO A 269 1.91 -3.96 -23.52
N ARG A 270 0.79 -3.48 -22.97
CA ARG A 270 -0.52 -3.79 -23.54
C ARG A 270 -0.61 -3.09 -24.89
N THR A 271 -0.42 -3.84 -25.97
CA THR A 271 -0.80 -3.39 -27.30
C THR A 271 -2.32 -3.17 -27.29
N ARG A 272 -2.77 -1.97 -27.63
CA ARG A 272 -4.19 -1.75 -27.88
C ARG A 272 -4.50 -2.45 -29.19
N GLY A 273 -5.28 -3.53 -29.13
CA GLY A 273 -6.04 -4.03 -30.28
C GLY A 273 -7.23 -3.13 -30.56
#